data_AF-A0A840F2D7-F1
#
_entry.id   AF-A0A840F2D7-F1
#
_cell.length_a   1.000
_cell.length_b   1.000
_cell.length_c   1.000
_cell.angle_alpha   90.00
_cell.angle_beta   90.00
_cell.angle_gamma   90.00
#
_symmetry.space_group_name_H-M   'P 1'
#
loop_
_entity.id
_entity.type
_entity.pdbx_description
1 polymer ?
#
loop_
_entity_poly.entity_id
_entity_poly.type
_entity_poly.pdbx_seq_one_letter_code
_entity_poly.pdbx_strand_id
1 'polypeptide(L)'
;MLKVVHDASASNENTAAAAASASGSLLDEIVRDGARQMLAAALRAEVAAYVEAFADEFDEAGRRLVVRNGFHEPREVTTAAGAIPVRAPRVNDKRVDPATGQRRRFASAILPAWARKSPRVAEVLPLLYLHGLSSSDFGPALAQFLGTSHGLSASVITRLTKDWQDEARAFNARSLAGTDFVYWLGRRDPSQGPTRAAEETVAITVG
;
A
#
# COMPACT_ATOMS: atom_id res chain seq x y z
N MET A 1 -14.51 18.68 35.33
CA MET A 1 -15.69 19.52 35.02
C MET A 1 -15.19 20.68 34.16
N LEU A 2 -15.26 20.55 32.84
CA LEU A 2 -14.78 21.58 31.90
C LEU A 2 -16.00 22.32 31.35
N LYS A 3 -16.11 23.63 31.60
CA LYS A 3 -17.19 24.48 31.06
C LYS A 3 -16.86 24.81 29.61
N VAL A 4 -17.68 24.34 28.67
CA VAL A 4 -17.70 24.85 27.30
C VAL A 4 -18.79 25.92 27.26
N VAL A 5 -18.38 27.16 27.06
CA VAL A 5 -19.27 28.29 26.78
C VAL A 5 -19.50 28.28 25.27
N HIS A 6 -20.74 28.01 24.85
CA HIS A 6 -21.17 28.29 23.49
C HIS A 6 -21.76 29.70 23.48
N ASP A 7 -21.06 30.62 22.83
CA ASP A 7 -21.68 31.87 22.39
C ASP A 7 -22.03 31.69 20.91
N ALA A 8 -23.30 31.92 20.59
CA ALA A 8 -23.88 31.74 19.28
C ALA A 8 -24.03 33.11 18.61
N SER A 9 -23.53 33.27 17.39
CA SER A 9 -24.03 34.27 16.46
C SER A 9 -23.82 33.79 15.02
N ALA A 10 -24.87 34.00 14.24
CA ALA A 10 -25.22 33.27 13.04
C ALA A 10 -24.40 33.64 11.79
N SER A 11 -24.62 32.84 10.73
CA SER A 11 -24.11 32.92 9.34
C SER A 11 -22.82 32.14 9.02
N ASN A 12 -22.92 30.80 8.98
CA ASN A 12 -21.99 29.96 8.21
C ASN A 12 -22.49 28.51 8.02
N GLU A 13 -23.66 28.33 7.41
CA GLU A 13 -24.19 26.98 7.14
C GLU A 13 -23.35 26.20 6.09
N ASN A 14 -22.66 26.89 5.17
CA ASN A 14 -21.76 26.25 4.19
C ASN A 14 -20.36 25.94 4.73
N THR A 15 -19.92 26.60 5.78
CA THR A 15 -18.55 26.47 6.32
C THR A 15 -18.52 25.44 7.45
N ALA A 16 -19.64 25.23 8.14
CA ALA A 16 -19.79 24.17 9.15
C ALA A 16 -19.80 22.76 8.53
N ALA A 17 -20.41 22.56 7.35
CA ALA A 17 -20.39 21.28 6.64
C ALA A 17 -18.99 20.93 6.07
N ALA A 18 -18.23 21.94 5.63
CA ALA A 18 -16.85 21.79 5.18
C ALA A 18 -15.86 21.62 6.36
N ALA A 19 -16.12 22.24 7.50
CA ALA A 19 -15.31 22.08 8.71
C ALA A 19 -15.56 20.75 9.43
N ALA A 20 -16.81 20.26 9.44
CA ALA A 20 -17.17 18.94 9.98
C ALA A 20 -16.65 17.76 9.13
N SER A 21 -16.23 18.02 7.89
CA SER A 21 -15.60 17.03 6.99
C SER A 21 -14.07 17.14 6.93
N ALA A 22 -13.48 18.16 7.55
CA ALA A 22 -12.03 18.37 7.66
C ALA A 22 -11.42 17.73 8.93
N SER A 23 -12.22 17.49 9.97
CA SER A 23 -11.94 16.51 11.02
C SER A 23 -12.54 15.18 10.58
N GLY A 24 -11.76 14.10 10.58
CA GLY A 24 -12.33 12.77 10.36
C GLY A 24 -13.46 12.53 11.36
N SER A 25 -14.40 11.63 11.04
CA SER A 25 -15.36 11.16 12.04
C SER A 25 -14.62 10.85 13.35
N LEU A 26 -15.12 11.32 14.50
CA LEU A 26 -14.50 11.06 15.82
C LEU A 26 -14.20 9.56 16.02
N LEU A 27 -15.04 8.70 15.43
CA LEU A 27 -14.84 7.26 15.40
C LEU A 27 -13.55 6.88 14.65
N ASP A 28 -13.32 7.43 13.46
CA ASP A 28 -12.14 7.13 12.65
C ASP A 28 -10.85 7.63 13.31
N GLU A 29 -10.91 8.76 14.02
CA GLU A 29 -9.79 9.27 14.80
C GLU A 29 -9.42 8.32 15.96
N ILE A 30 -10.43 7.85 16.70
CA ILE A 30 -10.24 6.87 17.78
C ILE A 30 -9.67 5.56 17.22
N VAL A 31 -10.22 5.06 16.11
CA VAL A 31 -9.73 3.84 15.46
C VAL A 31 -8.28 4.00 15.00
N ARG A 32 -7.93 5.13 14.39
CA ARG A 32 -6.57 5.42 13.93
C ARG A 32 -5.58 5.51 15.08
N ASP A 33 -5.96 6.16 16.18
CA ASP A 33 -5.11 6.23 17.37
C ASP A 33 -4.96 4.86 18.04
N GLY A 34 -6.04 4.10 18.17
CA GLY A 34 -6.00 2.73 18.67
C GLY A 34 -5.07 1.84 17.85
N ALA A 35 -5.19 1.88 16.52
CA ALA A 35 -4.32 1.15 15.61
C ALA A 35 -2.84 1.58 15.74
N ARG A 36 -2.57 2.88 15.90
CA ARG A 36 -1.23 3.42 16.16
C ARG A 36 -0.62 2.84 17.43
N GLN A 37 -1.36 2.87 18.53
CA GLN A 37 -0.91 2.37 19.83
C GLN A 37 -0.69 0.86 19.80
N MET A 38 -1.63 0.11 19.21
CA MET A 38 -1.52 -1.34 19.03
C MET A 38 -0.31 -1.74 18.21
N LEU A 39 -0.09 -1.09 17.06
CA LEU A 39 1.08 -1.37 16.21
C LEU A 39 2.39 -1.05 16.93
N ALA A 40 2.44 0.08 17.65
CA ALA A 40 3.62 0.42 18.45
C ALA A 40 3.88 -0.59 19.58
N ALA A 41 2.83 -1.10 20.22
CA ALA A 41 2.95 -2.15 21.24
C ALA A 41 3.45 -3.47 20.63
N ALA A 42 2.88 -3.89 19.50
CA ALA A 42 3.28 -5.10 18.79
C ALA A 42 4.76 -5.06 18.35
N LEU A 43 5.22 -3.93 17.79
CA LEU A 43 6.62 -3.77 17.40
C LEU A 43 7.57 -3.80 18.59
N ARG A 44 7.17 -3.23 19.74
CA ARG A 44 7.98 -3.33 20.97
C ARG A 44 8.03 -4.77 21.49
N ALA A 45 6.92 -5.50 21.43
CA ALA A 45 6.85 -6.89 21.84
C ALA A 45 7.71 -7.80 20.94
N GLU A 46 7.67 -7.60 19.62
CA GLU A 46 8.52 -8.32 18.65
C GLU A 46 10.01 -8.09 18.94
N VAL A 47 10.41 -6.84 19.16
CA VAL A 47 11.79 -6.49 19.51
C VAL A 47 12.19 -7.05 20.87
N ALA A 48 11.28 -7.06 21.85
CA ALA A 48 11.53 -7.67 23.14
C ALA A 48 11.77 -9.18 23.02
N ALA A 49 10.90 -9.88 22.30
CA ALA A 49 11.04 -11.31 22.04
C ALA A 49 12.35 -11.64 21.31
N TYR A 50 12.73 -10.84 20.31
CA TYR A 50 13.99 -11.03 19.59
C TYR A 50 15.21 -10.86 20.49
N VAL A 51 15.24 -9.82 21.34
CA VAL A 51 16.37 -9.59 22.25
C VAL A 51 16.44 -10.68 23.32
N GLU A 52 15.30 -11.12 23.84
CA GLU A 52 15.23 -12.17 24.86
C GLU A 52 15.71 -13.53 24.31
N ALA A 53 15.31 -13.87 23.08
CA ALA A 53 15.74 -15.09 22.41
C ALA A 53 17.27 -15.21 22.25
N PHE A 54 17.99 -14.11 22.36
CA PHE A 54 19.45 -14.04 22.24
C PHE A 54 20.10 -13.36 23.45
N ALA A 55 19.45 -13.44 24.62
CA ALA A 55 19.95 -12.83 25.86
C ALA A 55 21.26 -13.45 26.36
N ASP A 56 21.51 -14.73 26.03
CA ASP A 56 22.67 -15.52 26.42
C ASP A 56 23.86 -15.40 25.47
N GLU A 57 23.71 -14.61 24.39
CA GLU A 57 24.75 -14.38 23.39
C GLU A 57 25.63 -13.19 23.82
N PHE A 58 26.84 -13.47 24.31
CA PHE A 58 27.79 -12.48 24.80
C PHE A 58 29.07 -12.43 23.94
N ASP A 59 29.71 -11.26 23.90
CA ASP A 59 31.08 -11.13 23.39
C ASP A 59 32.12 -11.60 24.41
N GLU A 60 33.38 -11.64 24.00
CA GLU A 60 34.54 -12.00 24.86
C GLU A 60 34.68 -11.08 26.09
N ALA A 61 34.09 -9.88 26.05
CA ALA A 61 34.08 -8.93 27.15
C ALA A 61 32.82 -9.04 28.04
N GLY A 62 32.00 -10.08 27.85
CA GLY A 62 30.79 -10.33 28.63
C GLY A 62 29.62 -9.39 28.31
N ARG A 63 29.64 -8.69 27.16
CA ARG A 63 28.56 -7.78 26.74
C ARG A 63 27.63 -8.49 25.77
N ARG A 64 26.32 -8.27 25.93
CA ARG A 64 25.31 -8.85 25.03
C ARG A 64 25.55 -8.43 23.58
N LEU A 65 25.48 -9.39 22.67
CA LEU A 65 25.62 -9.17 21.23
C LEU A 65 24.36 -8.58 20.61
N VAL A 66 23.18 -8.79 21.21
CA VAL A 66 21.90 -8.30 20.72
C VAL A 66 21.31 -7.32 21.74
N VAL A 67 21.17 -6.05 21.35
CA VAL A 67 20.68 -4.98 22.24
C VAL A 67 19.69 -4.07 21.53
N ARG A 68 18.76 -3.49 22.31
CA ARG A 68 17.88 -2.43 21.81
C ARG A 68 18.71 -1.17 21.52
N ASN A 69 18.49 -0.53 20.38
CA ASN A 69 19.26 0.62 19.90
C ASN A 69 18.37 1.81 19.53
N GLY A 70 17.46 2.17 20.45
CA GLY A 70 16.52 3.27 20.26
C GLY A 70 15.48 2.98 19.17
N PHE A 71 15.18 3.99 18.36
CA PHE A 71 14.10 3.97 17.37
C PHE A 71 14.57 4.56 16.03
N HIS A 72 13.90 4.18 14.95
CA HIS A 72 14.00 4.88 13.67
C HIS A 72 13.25 6.21 13.71
N GLU A 73 13.53 7.07 12.72
CA GLU A 73 12.70 8.23 12.44
C GLU A 73 11.25 7.80 12.17
N PRO A 74 10.25 8.55 12.68
CA PRO A 74 8.86 8.29 12.37
C PRO A 74 8.61 8.31 10.86
N ARG A 75 7.77 7.40 10.39
CA ARG A 75 7.30 7.38 9.00
C ARG A 75 5.83 7.03 8.95
N GLU A 76 5.13 7.58 7.97
CA GLU A 76 3.73 7.24 7.76
C GLU A 76 3.59 5.89 7.05
N VAL A 77 2.64 5.10 7.54
CA VAL A 77 2.21 3.83 6.95
C VAL A 77 0.71 3.90 6.72
N THR A 78 0.29 3.80 5.46
CA THR A 78 -1.13 3.75 5.11
C THR A 78 -1.71 2.38 5.40
N THR A 79 -2.71 2.33 6.27
CA THR A 79 -3.45 1.12 6.67
C THR A 79 -4.93 1.29 6.33
N ALA A 80 -5.74 0.27 6.62
CA ALA A 80 -7.20 0.37 6.50
C ALA A 80 -7.81 1.45 7.44
N ALA A 81 -7.15 1.75 8.57
CA ALA A 81 -7.53 2.83 9.48
C ALA A 81 -7.00 4.22 9.03
N GLY A 82 -6.43 4.29 7.83
CA GLY A 82 -5.79 5.47 7.26
C GLY A 82 -4.28 5.55 7.53
N ALA A 83 -3.72 6.73 7.29
CA ALA A 83 -2.30 7.03 7.50
C ALA A 83 -1.96 7.07 8.99
N ILE A 84 -1.00 6.24 9.40
CA ILE A 84 -0.55 6.17 10.79
C ILE A 84 0.96 6.46 10.86
N PRO A 85 1.40 7.43 11.67
CA PRO A 85 2.82 7.63 11.93
C PRO A 85 3.35 6.50 12.82
N VAL A 86 4.38 5.81 12.34
CA VAL A 86 5.00 4.68 13.04
C VAL A 86 6.46 4.99 13.32
N ARG A 87 6.84 4.82 14.58
CA ARG A 87 8.22 4.92 15.06
C ARG A 87 8.73 3.53 15.45
N ALA A 88 9.37 2.84 14.50
CA ALA A 88 9.81 1.46 14.68
C ALA A 88 11.02 1.37 15.64
N PRO A 89 11.01 0.48 16.65
CA PRO A 89 12.19 0.26 17.49
C PRO A 89 13.31 -0.42 16.71
N ARG A 90 14.55 -0.18 17.15
CA ARG A 90 15.77 -0.68 16.52
C ARG A 90 16.45 -1.71 17.41
N VAL A 91 17.05 -2.70 16.77
CA VAL A 91 17.94 -3.67 17.42
C VAL A 91 19.30 -3.57 16.75
N ASN A 92 20.34 -3.47 17.57
CA ASN A 92 21.71 -3.68 17.14
C ASN A 92 22.05 -5.13 17.40
N ASP A 93 22.12 -5.92 16.34
CA ASP A 93 22.61 -7.30 16.37
C ASP A 93 24.07 -7.29 15.90
N LYS A 94 24.97 -7.70 16.80
CA LYS A 94 26.41 -7.77 16.54
C LYS A 94 26.88 -9.14 16.08
N ARG A 95 26.00 -10.14 16.04
CA ARG A 95 26.35 -11.49 15.64
C ARG A 95 26.69 -11.52 14.15
N VAL A 96 27.61 -12.41 13.80
CA VAL A 96 28.05 -12.64 12.42
C VAL A 96 27.50 -13.99 11.98
N ASP A 97 26.95 -14.05 10.78
CA ASP A 97 26.50 -15.29 10.20
C ASP A 97 27.70 -16.12 9.70
N PRO A 98 27.94 -17.33 10.22
CA PRO A 98 29.12 -18.13 9.89
C PRO A 98 29.21 -18.53 8.40
N ALA A 99 28.08 -18.61 7.70
CA ALA A 99 28.07 -18.97 6.28
C ALA A 99 28.45 -17.81 5.35
N THR A 100 28.06 -16.58 5.70
CA THR A 100 28.21 -15.40 4.83
C THR A 100 29.27 -14.42 5.32
N GLY A 101 29.72 -14.53 6.57
CA GLY A 101 30.63 -13.57 7.21
C GLY A 101 30.01 -12.19 7.45
N GLN A 102 28.71 -12.01 7.17
CA GLN A 102 28.02 -10.74 7.33
C GLN A 102 27.35 -10.62 8.70
N ARG A 103 27.19 -9.38 9.18
CA ARG A 103 26.41 -9.12 10.39
C ARG A 103 24.95 -9.49 10.18
N ARG A 104 24.40 -10.25 11.14
CA ARG A 104 22.97 -10.46 11.24
C ARG A 104 22.27 -9.13 11.51
N ARG A 105 21.07 -8.97 10.96
CA ARG A 105 20.25 -7.78 11.13
C ARG A 105 18.86 -8.20 11.53
N PHE A 106 18.33 -7.54 12.56
CA PHE A 106 16.92 -7.66 12.88
C PHE A 106 16.08 -7.06 11.74
N ALA A 107 15.15 -7.85 11.23
CA ALA A 107 14.12 -7.41 10.31
C ALA A 107 12.76 -7.72 10.96
N SER A 108 11.93 -6.69 11.12
CA SER A 108 10.57 -6.85 11.65
C SER A 108 9.72 -7.63 10.65
N ALA A 109 9.02 -8.65 11.14
CA ALA A 109 8.03 -9.40 10.37
C ALA A 109 6.72 -8.61 10.29
N ILE A 110 6.38 -7.85 11.34
CA ILE A 110 5.17 -7.02 11.38
C ILE A 110 5.28 -5.83 10.42
N LEU A 111 6.39 -5.10 10.46
CA LEU A 111 6.60 -3.91 9.64
C LEU A 111 7.94 -3.99 8.90
N PRO A 112 7.94 -4.56 7.68
CA PRO A 112 9.14 -4.66 6.86
C PRO A 112 9.85 -3.32 6.65
N ALA A 113 11.15 -3.40 6.38
CA ALA A 113 11.94 -2.21 6.07
C ALA A 113 11.34 -1.46 4.89
N TRP A 114 11.29 -0.13 4.99
CA TRP A 114 10.74 0.79 3.99
C TRP A 114 9.26 0.65 3.63
N ALA A 115 8.52 -0.29 4.23
CA ALA A 115 7.07 -0.38 4.03
C ALA A 115 6.39 0.97 4.35
N ARG A 116 5.57 1.44 3.40
CA ARG A 116 4.76 2.68 3.48
C ARG A 116 3.26 2.41 3.42
N LYS A 117 2.86 1.16 3.15
CA LYS A 117 1.47 0.73 3.10
C LYS A 117 1.35 -0.67 3.66
N SER A 118 0.19 -1.01 4.20
CA SER A 118 -0.13 -2.39 4.53
C SER A 118 -0.26 -3.24 3.25
N PRO A 119 0.06 -4.56 3.30
CA PRO A 119 -0.10 -5.45 2.14
C PRO A 119 -1.51 -5.41 1.54
N ARG A 120 -2.54 -5.43 2.39
CA ARG A 120 -3.94 -5.36 1.96
C ARG A 120 -4.28 -4.08 1.20
N VAL A 121 -3.78 -2.92 1.64
CA VAL A 121 -3.98 -1.66 0.90
C VAL A 121 -3.23 -1.70 -0.44
N ALA A 122 -2.04 -2.28 -0.50
CA ALA A 122 -1.30 -2.41 -1.74
C ALA A 122 -2.00 -3.34 -2.75
N GLU A 123 -2.64 -4.42 -2.28
CA GLU A 123 -3.41 -5.38 -3.09
C GLU A 123 -4.71 -4.79 -3.66
N VAL A 124 -5.43 -3.96 -2.89
CA VAL A 124 -6.72 -3.41 -3.32
C VAL A 124 -6.57 -2.35 -4.42
N LEU A 125 -5.49 -1.56 -4.42
CA LEU A 125 -5.35 -0.44 -5.37
C LEU A 125 -5.36 -0.90 -6.84
N PRO A 126 -4.60 -1.94 -7.26
CA PRO A 126 -4.70 -2.50 -8.60
C PRO A 126 -6.09 -3.03 -8.95
N LEU A 127 -6.80 -3.66 -8.00
CA LEU A 127 -8.13 -4.19 -8.25
C LEU A 127 -9.13 -3.08 -8.56
N LEU A 128 -9.06 -1.94 -7.87
CA LEU A 128 -9.89 -0.78 -8.18
C LEU A 128 -9.63 -0.24 -9.60
N TYR A 129 -8.37 -0.28 -10.05
CA TYR A 129 -8.03 0.10 -11.43
C TYR A 129 -8.67 -0.86 -12.43
N LEU A 130 -8.59 -2.17 -12.17
CA LEU A 130 -9.24 -3.19 -12.99
C LEU A 130 -10.77 -3.03 -13.03
N HIS A 131 -11.38 -2.57 -11.94
CA HIS A 131 -12.81 -2.27 -11.85
C HIS A 131 -13.22 -0.91 -12.46
N GLY A 132 -12.30 -0.22 -13.13
CA GLY A 132 -12.60 0.97 -13.94
C GLY A 132 -12.34 2.30 -13.25
N LEU A 133 -11.70 2.32 -12.07
CA LEU A 133 -11.22 3.59 -11.50
C LEU A 133 -9.99 4.07 -12.28
N SER A 134 -10.09 5.26 -12.87
CA SER A 134 -8.96 5.86 -13.59
C SER A 134 -7.78 6.13 -12.65
N SER A 135 -6.54 5.96 -13.14
CA SER A 135 -5.31 6.25 -12.39
C SER A 135 -5.24 7.67 -11.83
N SER A 136 -5.86 8.66 -12.50
CA SER A 136 -5.96 10.05 -12.03
C SER A 136 -6.90 10.23 -10.84
N ASP A 137 -7.89 9.34 -10.72
CA ASP A 137 -9.03 9.53 -9.83
C ASP A 137 -8.80 8.85 -8.47
N PHE A 138 -7.73 8.06 -8.33
CA PHE A 138 -7.34 7.44 -7.05
C PHE A 138 -7.10 8.45 -5.94
N GLY A 139 -6.36 9.53 -6.23
CA GLY A 139 -6.11 10.60 -5.27
C GLY A 139 -7.43 11.23 -4.79
N PRO A 140 -8.24 11.81 -5.68
CA PRO A 140 -9.54 12.39 -5.33
C PRO A 140 -10.49 11.42 -4.63
N ALA A 141 -10.58 10.16 -5.09
CA ALA A 141 -11.56 9.20 -4.57
C ALA A 141 -11.19 8.61 -3.20
N LEU A 142 -9.90 8.46 -2.89
CA LEU A 142 -9.45 7.72 -1.71
C LEU A 142 -8.69 8.58 -0.68
N ALA A 143 -8.29 9.81 -1.01
CA ALA A 143 -7.50 10.63 -0.09
C ALA A 143 -8.24 10.94 1.22
N GLN A 144 -9.53 11.26 1.15
CA GLN A 144 -10.35 11.52 2.35
C GLN A 144 -10.51 10.24 3.19
N PHE A 145 -10.75 9.11 2.54
CA PHE A 145 -10.91 7.81 3.21
C PHE A 145 -9.63 7.36 3.93
N LEU A 146 -8.48 7.47 3.26
CA LEU A 146 -7.19 7.06 3.82
C LEU A 146 -6.54 8.13 4.70
N GLY A 147 -7.10 9.34 4.73
CA GLY A 147 -6.53 10.51 5.41
C GLY A 147 -5.20 10.99 4.80
N THR A 148 -4.84 10.51 3.61
CA THR A 148 -3.62 10.90 2.89
C THR A 148 -3.75 10.60 1.41
N SER A 149 -3.13 11.43 0.56
CA SER A 149 -2.94 11.15 -0.86
C SER A 149 -1.62 10.43 -1.16
N HIS A 150 -0.78 10.20 -0.14
CA HIS A 150 0.53 9.60 -0.33
C HIS A 150 0.44 8.17 -0.89
N GLY A 151 1.11 7.96 -2.01
CA GLY A 151 1.10 6.68 -2.71
C GLY A 151 -0.16 6.41 -3.53
N LEU A 152 -1.04 7.40 -3.72
CA LEU A 152 -2.23 7.30 -4.58
C LEU A 152 -2.04 8.01 -5.93
N SER A 153 -0.81 8.45 -6.24
CA SER A 153 -0.52 9.09 -7.53
C SER A 153 -0.67 8.12 -8.69
N ALA A 154 -1.08 8.63 -9.85
CA ALA A 154 -1.20 7.83 -11.08
C ALA A 154 0.07 7.02 -11.37
N SER A 155 1.27 7.60 -11.17
CA SER A 155 2.54 6.90 -11.33
C SER A 155 2.72 5.68 -10.42
N VAL A 156 2.22 5.74 -9.19
CA VAL A 156 2.26 4.60 -8.26
C VAL A 156 1.26 3.54 -8.70
N ILE A 157 0.06 3.93 -9.13
CA ILE A 157 -0.95 2.99 -9.64
C ILE A 157 -0.43 2.27 -10.89
N THR A 158 0.11 3.00 -11.87
CA THR A 158 0.72 2.42 -13.07
C THR A 158 1.87 1.46 -12.74
N ARG A 159 2.67 1.75 -11.71
CA ARG A 159 3.72 0.82 -11.26
C ARG A 159 3.14 -0.44 -10.63
N LEU A 160 2.05 -0.33 -9.86
CA LEU A 160 1.42 -1.48 -9.21
C LEU A 160 0.71 -2.39 -10.23
N THR A 161 0.25 -1.86 -11.35
CA THR A 161 -0.41 -2.63 -12.43
C THR A 161 0.55 -3.06 -13.53
N LYS A 162 1.85 -2.79 -13.40
CA LYS A 162 2.85 -3.05 -14.44
C LYS A 162 2.91 -4.52 -14.85
N ASP A 163 2.93 -5.43 -13.88
CA ASP A 163 3.05 -6.86 -14.17
C ASP A 163 1.85 -7.34 -15.02
N TRP A 164 0.63 -6.88 -14.69
CA TRP A 164 -0.56 -7.15 -15.51
C TRP A 164 -0.50 -6.50 -16.90
N GLN A 165 0.09 -5.31 -17.02
CA GLN A 165 0.32 -4.68 -18.33
C GLN A 165 1.32 -5.48 -19.17
N ASP A 166 2.34 -6.05 -18.55
CA ASP A 166 3.34 -6.90 -19.20
C ASP A 166 2.69 -8.22 -19.65
N GLU A 167 1.89 -8.84 -18.80
CA GLU A 167 1.09 -10.04 -19.12
C GLU A 167 0.10 -9.79 -20.26
N ALA A 168 -0.66 -8.68 -20.21
CA ALA A 168 -1.59 -8.33 -21.27
C ALA A 168 -0.88 -8.10 -22.61
N ARG A 169 0.29 -7.46 -22.60
CA ARG A 169 1.12 -7.28 -23.80
C ARG A 169 1.63 -8.62 -24.34
N ALA A 170 2.12 -9.50 -23.48
CA ALA A 170 2.56 -10.83 -23.87
C ALA A 170 1.41 -11.67 -24.44
N PHE A 171 0.23 -11.61 -23.83
CA PHE A 171 -0.97 -12.27 -24.31
C PHE A 171 -1.41 -11.75 -25.67
N ASN A 172 -1.40 -10.44 -25.89
CA ASN A 172 -1.77 -9.83 -27.17
C ASN A 172 -0.75 -10.12 -28.28
N ALA A 173 0.52 -10.38 -27.93
CA ALA A 173 1.58 -10.72 -28.87
C ALA A 173 1.72 -12.25 -29.12
N ARG A 174 0.89 -13.09 -28.47
CA ARG A 174 1.01 -14.54 -28.59
C ARG A 174 0.69 -15.02 -30.01
N SER A 175 1.44 -15.99 -30.48
CA SER A 175 1.13 -16.65 -31.75
C SER A 175 -0.16 -17.44 -31.63
N LEU A 176 -1.04 -17.29 -32.61
CA LEU A 176 -2.24 -18.12 -32.79
C LEU A 176 -2.00 -19.23 -33.84
N ALA A 177 -0.78 -19.34 -34.38
CA ALA A 177 -0.43 -20.34 -35.38
C ALA A 177 -0.58 -21.77 -34.79
N GLY A 178 -1.16 -22.68 -35.57
CA GLY A 178 -1.37 -24.07 -35.16
C GLY A 178 -2.62 -24.32 -34.31
N THR A 179 -3.51 -23.33 -34.17
CA THR A 179 -4.84 -23.51 -33.59
C THR A 179 -5.90 -23.34 -34.68
N ASP A 180 -6.69 -24.38 -34.92
CA ASP A 180 -7.79 -24.34 -35.88
C ASP A 180 -9.03 -23.73 -35.24
N PHE A 181 -9.36 -22.49 -35.62
CA PHE A 181 -10.56 -21.80 -35.16
C PHE A 181 -11.71 -22.06 -36.14
N VAL A 182 -12.77 -22.73 -35.69
CA VAL A 182 -13.96 -23.00 -36.53
C VAL A 182 -14.81 -21.74 -36.74
N TYR A 183 -14.81 -20.81 -35.77
CA TYR A 183 -15.55 -19.55 -35.85
C TYR A 183 -14.70 -18.39 -35.32
N TRP A 184 -14.73 -17.26 -36.03
CA TRP A 184 -14.12 -16.00 -35.59
C TRP A 184 -15.17 -14.89 -35.49
N LEU A 185 -15.32 -14.32 -34.31
CA LEU A 185 -16.26 -13.23 -34.04
C LEU A 185 -15.48 -11.94 -33.73
N GLY A 186 -15.54 -10.98 -34.64
CA GLY A 186 -15.00 -9.64 -34.43
C GLY A 186 -16.04 -8.71 -33.83
N ARG A 187 -15.70 -8.05 -32.71
CA ARG A 187 -16.47 -6.90 -32.20
C ARG A 187 -15.60 -5.66 -32.33
N ARG A 188 -16.12 -4.64 -33.02
CA ARG A 188 -15.47 -3.33 -33.10
C ARG A 188 -15.64 -2.60 -31.76
N ASP A 189 -14.54 -2.09 -31.22
CA ASP A 189 -14.58 -1.16 -30.09
C ASP A 189 -14.84 0.26 -30.63
N PRO A 190 -15.99 0.88 -30.30
CA PRO A 190 -16.31 2.23 -30.76
C PRO A 190 -15.46 3.33 -30.12
N SER A 191 -14.74 3.04 -29.02
CA SER A 191 -13.84 4.00 -28.35
C SER A 191 -12.49 4.19 -29.07
N GLN A 192 -12.08 3.18 -29.84
CA GLN A 192 -10.94 3.31 -30.75
C GLN A 192 -11.44 4.07 -31.97
N GLY A 193 -10.97 5.31 -32.17
CA GLY A 193 -11.32 6.15 -33.32
C GLY A 193 -11.13 5.42 -34.66
N PRO A 194 -11.57 5.99 -35.80
CA PRO A 194 -11.62 5.27 -37.07
C PRO A 194 -10.22 4.74 -37.44
N THR A 195 -10.03 3.44 -37.26
CA THR A 195 -8.84 2.74 -37.71
C THR A 195 -8.90 2.72 -39.23
N ARG A 196 -7.92 3.33 -39.90
CA ARG A 196 -7.67 3.10 -41.34
C ARG A 196 -7.17 1.66 -41.51
N ALA A 197 -8.05 0.68 -41.38
CA ALA A 197 -7.82 -0.66 -41.87
C ALA A 197 -8.81 -0.86 -43.01
N ALA A 198 -8.27 -1.10 -44.20
CA ALA A 198 -9.04 -1.38 -45.40
C ALA A 198 -10.05 -2.49 -45.13
N GLU A 199 -11.26 -2.30 -45.61
CA GLU A 199 -12.27 -3.35 -45.72
C GLU A 199 -11.77 -4.42 -46.70
N GLU A 200 -10.90 -5.33 -46.25
CA GLU A 200 -10.78 -6.64 -46.86
C GLU A 200 -11.75 -7.57 -46.14
N THR A 201 -12.96 -7.63 -46.67
CA THR A 201 -13.90 -8.73 -46.44
C THR A 201 -13.26 -10.00 -46.96
N VAL A 202 -12.53 -10.71 -46.11
CA VAL A 202 -12.07 -12.07 -46.41
C VAL A 202 -13.29 -12.99 -46.31
N ALA A 203 -13.82 -13.38 -47.47
CA ALA A 203 -14.78 -14.47 -47.58
C ALA A 203 -14.09 -15.76 -47.13
N ILE A 204 -14.46 -16.26 -45.95
CA ILE A 204 -14.04 -17.57 -45.47
C ILE A 204 -14.76 -18.61 -46.35
N THR A 205 -14.03 -19.21 -47.29
CA THR A 205 -14.48 -20.43 -47.96
C THR A 205 -14.24 -21.59 -47.00
N VAL A 206 -15.33 -22.18 -46.51
CA VAL A 206 -15.31 -23.46 -45.78
C VAL A 206 -15.05 -24.54 -46.81
N GLY A 207 -13.93 -25.26 -46.68
CA GLY A 207 -13.68 -26.53 -47.35
C GLY A 207 -14.25 -27.68 -46.53
#